data_AF-A0A4Y9PP45-F1
#
_entry.id   AF-A0A4Y9PP45-F1
#
_cell.length_a   1.000
_cell.length_b   1.000
_cell.length_c   1.000
_cell.angle_alpha   90.00
_cell.angle_beta   90.00
_cell.angle_gamma   90.00
#
_symmetry.space_group_name_H-M   'P 1'
#
loop_
_entity.id
_entity.type
_entity.pdbx_description
1 polymer ?
#
loop_
_entity_poly.entity_id
_entity_poly.type
_entity_poly.pdbx_seq_one_letter_code
_entity_poly.pdbx_strand_id
1 'polypeptide(L)'
;MSTGGQFSFDAVVLAGGRAARMGGVAKPALTVAGHSLLARTVAAARAAGASRVIVAGPAVAGVEDVRWVREVPSFGGPVAGVAAALAQSTAPWAMILPADLIDPERAVAALTGQIPHADGACLVDDGGRTQWLTAIIRTAALRRRVAELGAGVRDAPARALHEGWDIALRPTAVAATDDVDTWDHLGEARRRFGARKEKTMSERTLPPEALEEWGRALRERFGLAEEDLPIGLILDLARDVANGVARPAAPFSAYVAGLVAGRAGGSPEQVRDAVAAITTLAEGWDGR
;
A
#
# COMPACT_ATOMS: atom_id res chain seq x y z
N MET A 1 -9.72 26.15 18.57
CA MET A 1 -8.28 25.86 18.53
C MET A 1 -7.96 24.97 19.72
N SER A 2 -7.84 23.66 19.51
CA SER A 2 -7.33 22.75 20.54
C SER A 2 -5.94 22.31 20.09
N THR A 3 -4.92 22.97 20.62
CA THR A 3 -3.55 22.47 20.61
C THR A 3 -3.51 21.24 21.50
N GLY A 4 -3.91 20.09 20.95
CA GLY A 4 -3.58 18.80 21.55
C GLY A 4 -2.06 18.76 21.68
N GLY A 5 -1.56 18.69 22.91
CA GLY A 5 -0.12 18.70 23.16
C GLY A 5 0.56 17.66 22.28
N GLN A 6 1.43 18.12 21.38
CA GLN A 6 2.14 17.26 20.45
C GLN A 6 3.12 16.43 21.29
N PHE A 7 2.79 15.16 21.52
CA PHE A 7 3.66 14.25 22.26
C PHE A 7 4.63 13.59 21.29
N SER A 8 5.88 13.41 21.70
CA SER A 8 6.89 12.71 20.90
C SER A 8 6.69 11.21 20.99
N PHE A 9 6.74 10.53 19.83
CA PHE A 9 6.66 9.09 19.73
C PHE A 9 7.62 8.53 18.68
N ASP A 10 8.06 7.29 18.88
CA ASP A 10 8.72 6.47 17.87
C ASP A 10 7.72 5.44 17.34
N ALA A 11 7.81 5.10 16.06
CA ALA A 11 7.03 4.02 15.48
C ALA A 11 7.82 2.70 15.47
N VAL A 12 7.19 1.64 15.96
CA VAL A 12 7.66 0.25 15.92
C VAL A 12 6.80 -0.51 14.91
N VAL A 13 7.36 -0.78 13.74
CA VAL A 13 6.65 -1.49 12.65
C VAL A 13 7.07 -2.95 12.63
N LEU A 14 6.11 -3.85 12.79
CA LEU A 14 6.34 -5.29 12.83
C LEU A 14 6.24 -5.87 11.42
N ALA A 15 7.40 -6.11 10.81
CA ALA A 15 7.56 -6.69 9.48
C ALA A 15 8.02 -8.17 9.51
N GLY A 16 8.09 -8.76 10.71
CA GLY A 16 8.52 -10.13 10.94
C GLY A 16 7.36 -11.14 10.94
N GLY A 17 7.63 -12.35 10.46
CA GLY A 17 6.71 -13.49 10.49
C GLY A 17 7.19 -14.64 9.62
N ARG A 18 6.66 -15.85 9.83
CA ARG A 18 6.92 -17.02 8.95
C ARG A 18 6.17 -16.96 7.61
N ALA A 19 5.45 -15.86 7.33
CA ALA A 19 4.55 -15.76 6.20
C ALA A 19 5.31 -15.60 4.87
N ALA A 20 5.72 -16.73 4.28
CA ALA A 20 5.64 -16.90 2.84
C ALA A 20 4.16 -17.12 2.50
N ARG A 21 3.47 -16.09 2.01
CA ARG A 21 2.08 -16.20 1.57
C ARG A 21 1.89 -15.30 0.36
N MET A 22 1.16 -15.81 -0.64
CA MET A 22 0.96 -15.23 -1.97
C MET A 22 2.09 -15.50 -2.98
N GLY A 23 2.51 -16.77 -3.11
CA GLY A 23 3.39 -17.23 -4.19
C GLY A 23 4.90 -17.18 -3.93
N GLY A 24 5.32 -17.18 -2.66
CA GLY A 24 6.75 -17.16 -2.26
C GLY A 24 7.33 -15.77 -2.01
N VAL A 25 6.57 -14.71 -2.25
CA VAL A 25 6.94 -13.33 -1.93
C VAL A 25 6.66 -13.05 -0.44
N ALA A 26 7.57 -12.33 0.22
CA ALA A 26 7.36 -11.88 1.60
C ALA A 26 6.21 -10.84 1.66
N LYS A 27 5.19 -11.07 2.49
CA LYS A 27 4.00 -10.22 2.67
C LYS A 27 4.30 -8.71 2.80
N PRO A 28 5.33 -8.26 3.55
CA PRO A 28 5.64 -6.82 3.64
C PRO A 28 6.09 -6.16 2.33
N ALA A 29 6.57 -6.94 1.35
CA ALA A 29 7.04 -6.48 0.05
C ALA A 29 5.91 -6.37 -1.00
N LEU A 30 4.70 -6.85 -0.69
CA LEU A 30 3.54 -6.75 -1.59
C LEU A 30 3.17 -5.30 -1.85
N THR A 31 2.80 -4.98 -3.08
CA THR A 31 2.57 -3.59 -3.51
C THR A 31 1.09 -3.21 -3.64
N VAL A 32 0.76 -2.05 -3.08
CA VAL A 32 -0.52 -1.33 -3.23
C VAL A 32 -0.20 0.09 -3.71
N ALA A 33 -0.84 0.53 -4.78
CA ALA A 33 -0.57 1.84 -5.43
C ALA A 33 0.90 2.10 -5.83
N GLY A 34 1.69 1.04 -6.04
CA GLY A 34 3.11 1.12 -6.40
C GLY A 34 4.08 1.20 -5.22
N HIS A 35 3.60 1.17 -3.98
CA HIS A 35 4.42 1.12 -2.77
C HIS A 35 4.21 -0.21 -2.06
N SER A 36 5.26 -0.74 -1.41
CA SER A 36 5.09 -1.92 -0.57
C SER A 36 4.17 -1.61 0.62
N LEU A 37 3.48 -2.61 1.17
CA LEU A 37 2.63 -2.44 2.35
C LEU A 37 3.44 -1.83 3.52
N LEU A 38 4.68 -2.32 3.71
CA LEU A 38 5.59 -1.76 4.68
C LEU A 38 5.90 -0.28 4.41
N ALA A 39 6.21 0.08 3.15
CA ALA A 39 6.49 1.47 2.80
C ALA A 39 5.30 2.39 3.10
N ARG A 40 4.06 1.92 2.88
CA ARG A 40 2.84 2.67 3.23
C ARG A 40 2.71 2.89 4.74
N THR A 41 2.95 1.87 5.56
CA THR A 41 2.92 2.00 7.02
C THR A 41 4.01 2.94 7.54
N VAL A 42 5.23 2.83 7.00
CA VAL A 42 6.35 3.73 7.33
C VAL A 42 6.03 5.18 6.96
N ALA A 43 5.49 5.41 5.77
CA ALA A 43 5.09 6.75 5.31
C ALA A 43 4.00 7.36 6.19
N ALA A 44 2.98 6.59 6.56
CA ALA A 44 1.90 7.03 7.44
C ALA A 44 2.43 7.44 8.83
N ALA A 45 3.30 6.63 9.44
CA ALA A 45 3.90 6.94 10.72
C ALA A 45 4.75 8.24 10.67
N ARG A 46 5.53 8.44 9.60
CA ARG A 46 6.31 9.67 9.41
C ARG A 46 5.42 10.90 9.23
N ALA A 47 4.39 10.80 8.39
CA ALA A 47 3.45 11.88 8.16
C ALA A 47 2.75 12.34 9.45
N ALA A 48 2.58 11.43 10.41
CA ALA A 48 2.01 11.73 11.73
C ALA A 48 3.03 12.25 12.76
N GLY A 49 4.30 12.42 12.37
CA GLY A 49 5.33 13.01 13.24
C GLY A 49 6.16 12.02 14.05
N ALA A 50 6.25 10.74 13.63
CA ALA A 50 7.15 9.78 14.27
C ALA A 50 8.59 10.31 14.26
N SER A 51 9.20 10.42 15.44
CA SER A 51 10.59 10.90 15.61
C SER A 51 11.59 9.91 15.01
N ARG A 52 11.27 8.60 15.11
CA ARG A 52 11.99 7.51 14.46
C ARG A 52 11.01 6.45 14.00
N VAL A 53 11.39 5.71 12.97
CA VAL A 53 10.69 4.49 12.55
C VAL A 53 11.66 3.32 12.69
N ILE A 54 11.30 2.35 13.52
CA ILE A 54 12.07 1.16 13.85
C ILE A 54 11.29 -0.04 13.31
N VAL A 55 11.87 -0.77 12.37
CA VAL A 55 11.22 -1.90 11.70
C VAL A 55 11.81 -3.19 12.26
N ALA A 56 10.97 -3.99 12.92
CA ALA A 56 11.34 -5.31 13.42
C ALA A 56 11.06 -6.37 12.35
N GLY A 57 12.11 -6.88 11.72
CA GLY A 57 12.01 -7.83 10.61
C GLY A 57 13.22 -7.79 9.67
N PRO A 58 13.24 -8.63 8.64
CA PRO A 58 14.27 -8.58 7.59
C PRO A 58 14.14 -7.29 6.78
N ALA A 59 15.29 -6.74 6.35
CA ALA A 59 15.32 -5.56 5.49
C ALA A 59 14.60 -5.80 4.15
N VAL A 60 13.83 -4.81 3.71
CA VAL A 60 13.08 -4.82 2.44
C VAL A 60 13.60 -3.69 1.55
N ALA A 61 13.88 -3.98 0.29
CA ALA A 61 14.34 -2.99 -0.68
C ALA A 61 13.31 -1.85 -0.86
N GLY A 62 13.80 -0.63 -1.06
CA GLY A 62 12.97 0.56 -1.27
C GLY A 62 12.37 1.17 0.01
N VAL A 63 12.73 0.68 1.20
CA VAL A 63 12.37 1.28 2.48
C VAL A 63 13.62 1.87 3.13
N GLU A 64 13.81 3.17 2.95
CA GLU A 64 14.96 3.93 3.42
C GLU A 64 14.63 4.72 4.70
N ASP A 65 15.65 5.27 5.37
CA ASP A 65 15.56 6.11 6.58
C ASP A 65 14.84 5.45 7.78
N VAL A 66 14.92 4.13 7.89
CA VAL A 66 14.38 3.37 9.04
C VAL A 66 15.50 2.66 9.78
N ARG A 67 15.29 2.35 11.07
CA ARG A 67 16.17 1.47 11.82
C ARG A 67 15.67 0.04 11.74
N TRP A 68 16.43 -0.82 11.07
CA TRP A 68 16.13 -2.25 11.03
C TRP A 68 16.63 -2.93 12.30
N VAL A 69 15.76 -3.71 12.93
CA VAL A 69 16.10 -4.56 14.07
C VAL A 69 15.56 -5.96 13.84
N ARG A 70 16.16 -6.92 14.51
CA ARG A 70 15.69 -8.30 14.51
C ARG A 70 15.92 -8.90 15.89
N GLU A 71 14.91 -9.60 16.37
CA GLU A 71 15.01 -10.39 17.59
C GLU A 71 16.02 -11.53 17.42
N VAL A 72 16.69 -11.87 18.52
CA VAL A 72 17.67 -12.96 18.58
C VAL A 72 17.30 -13.88 19.75
N PRO A 73 17.03 -15.17 19.50
CA PRO A 73 16.93 -15.85 18.20
C PRO A 73 15.75 -15.36 17.34
N SER A 74 15.90 -15.40 16.01
CA SER A 74 14.84 -14.96 15.09
C SER A 74 13.59 -15.84 15.16
N PHE A 75 12.45 -15.29 14.73
CA PHE A 75 11.12 -15.91 14.75
C PHE A 75 10.55 -16.09 16.16
N GLY A 76 10.81 -15.12 17.05
CA GLY A 76 10.30 -15.12 18.42
C GLY A 76 8.86 -14.59 18.57
N GLY A 77 8.20 -14.25 17.47
CA GLY A 77 6.86 -13.68 17.46
C GLY A 77 6.83 -12.16 17.65
N PRO A 78 5.64 -11.54 17.66
CA PRO A 78 5.48 -10.09 17.65
C PRO A 78 6.02 -9.42 18.92
N VAL A 79 5.86 -10.05 20.09
CA VAL A 79 6.36 -9.52 21.37
C VAL A 79 7.89 -9.46 21.37
N ALA A 80 8.57 -10.47 20.82
CA ALA A 80 10.02 -10.45 20.64
C ALA A 80 10.49 -9.37 19.66
N GLY A 81 9.74 -9.15 18.56
CA GLY A 81 10.00 -8.04 17.64
C GLY A 81 9.87 -6.67 18.30
N VAL A 82 8.83 -6.48 19.12
CA VAL A 82 8.64 -5.26 19.94
C VAL A 82 9.81 -5.09 20.92
N ALA A 83 10.20 -6.14 21.64
CA ALA A 83 11.33 -6.09 22.57
C ALA A 83 12.64 -5.65 21.88
N ALA A 84 12.94 -6.21 20.70
CA ALA A 84 14.10 -5.82 19.90
C ALA A 84 14.05 -4.36 19.46
N ALA A 85 12.88 -3.86 19.07
CA ALA A 85 12.69 -2.47 18.66
C ALA A 85 12.81 -1.47 19.82
N LEU A 86 12.32 -1.82 21.01
CA LEU A 86 12.38 -0.93 22.17
C LEU A 86 13.79 -0.62 22.67
N ALA A 87 14.76 -1.49 22.37
CA ALA A 87 16.16 -1.22 22.62
C ALA A 87 16.68 -0.01 21.82
N GLN A 88 16.04 0.34 20.71
CA GLN A 88 16.41 1.47 19.84
C GLN A 88 15.49 2.69 20.00
N SER A 89 14.33 2.51 20.66
CA SER A 89 13.38 3.59 20.92
C SER A 89 13.92 4.56 21.98
N THR A 90 13.68 5.85 21.78
CA THR A 90 14.09 6.92 22.71
C THR A 90 12.95 7.86 23.06
N ALA A 91 11.87 7.87 22.28
CA ALA A 91 10.72 8.70 22.55
C ALA A 91 9.92 8.20 23.78
N PRO A 92 9.20 9.10 24.49
CA PRO A 92 8.34 8.73 25.62
C PRO A 92 7.21 7.76 25.26
N TRP A 93 6.78 7.76 23.99
CA TRP A 93 5.73 6.89 23.47
C TRP A 93 6.24 6.02 22.32
N ALA A 94 5.75 4.79 22.26
CA ALA A 94 5.98 3.85 21.17
C ALA A 94 4.65 3.52 20.50
N MET A 95 4.56 3.77 19.19
CA MET A 95 3.42 3.36 18.37
C MET A 95 3.74 2.04 17.69
N ILE A 96 3.04 0.98 18.05
CA ILE A 96 3.19 -0.36 17.47
C ILE A 96 2.23 -0.46 16.28
N LEU A 97 2.74 -0.91 15.13
CA LEU A 97 1.96 -1.07 13.90
C LEU A 97 2.33 -2.38 13.18
N PRO A 98 1.37 -3.14 12.64
CA PRO A 98 1.65 -4.18 11.66
C PRO A 98 2.16 -3.58 10.34
N ALA A 99 3.06 -4.26 9.65
CA ALA A 99 3.60 -3.81 8.37
C ALA A 99 2.60 -3.93 7.19
N ASP A 100 1.45 -4.54 7.40
CA ASP A 100 0.51 -5.01 6.38
C ASP A 100 -0.91 -4.48 6.54
N LEU A 101 -1.06 -3.36 7.25
CA LEU A 101 -2.34 -2.65 7.39
C LEU A 101 -2.94 -2.25 6.03
N ILE A 102 -4.25 -2.43 5.89
CA ILE A 102 -5.02 -2.00 4.71
C ILE A 102 -5.01 -0.47 4.62
N ASP A 103 -5.31 0.26 5.70
CA ASP A 103 -5.34 1.74 5.75
C ASP A 103 -4.47 2.30 6.90
N PRO A 104 -3.13 2.33 6.73
CA PRO A 104 -2.22 2.75 7.79
C PRO A 104 -2.38 4.23 8.16
N GLU A 105 -2.77 5.11 7.22
CA GLU A 105 -3.02 6.53 7.50
C GLU A 105 -4.13 6.70 8.54
N ARG A 106 -5.23 5.96 8.36
CA ARG A 106 -6.37 6.03 9.28
C ARG A 106 -6.05 5.39 10.63
N ALA A 107 -5.33 4.27 10.64
CA ALA A 107 -4.89 3.63 11.88
C ALA A 107 -4.00 4.56 12.71
N VAL A 108 -3.00 5.18 12.08
CA VAL A 108 -2.09 6.13 12.74
C VAL A 108 -2.85 7.35 13.25
N ALA A 109 -3.73 7.95 12.43
CA ALA A 109 -4.53 9.11 12.85
C ALA A 109 -5.42 8.83 14.07
N ALA A 110 -5.99 7.63 14.16
CA ALA A 110 -6.80 7.22 15.31
C ALA A 110 -5.96 7.09 16.60
N LEU A 111 -4.68 6.75 16.49
CA LEU A 111 -3.75 6.64 17.61
C LEU A 111 -3.14 8.00 18.01
N THR A 112 -2.87 8.90 17.06
CA THR A 112 -2.29 10.24 17.31
C THR A 112 -3.30 11.30 17.72
N GLY A 113 -4.54 10.93 18.03
CA GLY A 113 -5.51 11.83 18.66
C GLY A 113 -5.06 12.33 20.05
N GLN A 114 -5.99 12.80 20.88
CA GLN A 114 -5.67 13.27 22.23
C GLN A 114 -4.80 12.27 23.00
N ILE A 115 -3.80 12.73 23.76
CA ILE A 115 -2.93 11.87 24.57
C ILE A 115 -3.83 11.02 25.49
N PRO A 116 -3.68 9.68 25.51
CA PRO A 116 -4.40 8.86 26.48
C PRO A 116 -4.03 9.28 27.90
N HIS A 117 -5.03 9.46 28.77
CA HIS A 117 -4.80 9.60 30.21
C HIS A 117 -4.22 8.30 30.83
N ALA A 118 -4.36 7.18 30.11
CA ALA A 118 -3.94 5.83 30.48
C ALA A 118 -2.48 5.53 30.09
N ASP A 119 -2.02 4.29 30.34
CA ASP A 119 -0.67 3.82 29.95
C ASP A 119 -0.52 3.64 28.44
N GLY A 120 -1.63 3.62 27.71
CA GLY A 120 -1.68 3.52 26.26
C GLY A 120 -3.09 3.54 25.70
N ALA A 121 -3.17 3.37 24.39
CA ALA A 121 -4.40 3.11 23.67
C ALA A 121 -4.21 2.05 22.58
N CYS A 122 -5.23 1.21 22.39
CA CYS A 122 -5.31 0.24 21.29
C CYS A 122 -6.50 0.56 20.41
N LEU A 123 -6.40 0.25 19.12
CA LEU A 123 -7.57 0.25 18.25
C LEU A 123 -8.46 -0.95 18.54
N VAL A 124 -9.76 -0.74 18.41
CA VAL A 124 -10.79 -1.78 18.44
C VAL A 124 -11.58 -1.65 17.15
N ASP A 125 -11.77 -2.78 16.46
CA ASP A 125 -12.58 -2.82 15.25
C ASP A 125 -14.08 -2.78 15.56
N ASP A 126 -14.92 -2.64 14.53
CA ASP A 126 -16.38 -2.55 14.70
C ASP A 126 -16.99 -3.87 15.24
N GLY A 127 -16.24 -4.97 15.22
CA GLY A 127 -16.60 -6.25 15.83
C GLY A 127 -16.26 -6.35 17.32
N GLY A 128 -15.68 -5.30 17.90
CA GLY A 128 -15.27 -5.27 19.32
C GLY A 128 -13.96 -6.00 19.59
N ARG A 129 -13.22 -6.43 18.56
CA ARG A 129 -11.95 -7.13 18.73
C ARG A 129 -10.82 -6.10 18.87
N THR A 130 -10.04 -6.27 19.94
CA THR A 130 -8.87 -5.43 20.20
C THR A 130 -7.71 -5.79 19.30
N GLN A 131 -7.13 -4.76 18.69
CA GLN A 131 -6.01 -4.85 17.77
C GLN A 131 -4.72 -4.55 18.54
N TRP A 132 -4.26 -5.54 19.32
CA TRP A 132 -3.15 -5.40 20.27
C TRP A 132 -1.81 -4.93 19.66
N LEU A 133 -1.62 -5.09 18.34
CA LEU A 133 -0.43 -4.66 17.62
C LEU A 133 -0.62 -3.33 16.87
N THR A 134 -1.78 -2.70 17.01
CA THR A 134 -2.09 -1.38 16.45
C THR A 134 -2.42 -0.46 17.62
N ALA A 135 -1.37 0.00 18.29
CA ALA A 135 -1.44 0.61 19.61
C ALA A 135 -0.42 1.73 19.79
N ILE A 136 -0.67 2.62 20.74
CA ILE A 136 0.29 3.63 21.20
C ILE A 136 0.42 3.57 22.71
N ILE A 137 1.64 3.37 23.20
CA ILE A 137 1.90 2.98 24.59
C ILE A 137 3.08 3.78 25.12
N ARG A 138 3.07 4.12 26.41
CA ARG A 138 4.25 4.69 27.07
C ARG A 138 5.43 3.73 26.95
N THR A 139 6.54 4.20 26.38
CA THR A 139 7.75 3.38 26.16
C THR A 139 8.27 2.79 27.47
N ALA A 140 8.18 3.53 28.58
CA ALA A 140 8.58 3.07 29.89
C ALA A 140 7.73 1.89 30.42
N ALA A 141 6.41 1.95 30.22
CA ALA A 141 5.51 0.85 30.58
C ALA A 141 5.85 -0.39 29.74
N LEU A 142 6.00 -0.22 28.42
CA LEU A 142 6.34 -1.30 27.51
C LEU A 142 7.68 -1.97 27.82
N ARG A 143 8.70 -1.19 28.17
CA ARG A 143 9.99 -1.73 28.65
C ARG A 143 9.85 -2.53 29.94
N ARG A 144 9.08 -2.02 30.91
CA ARG A 144 8.82 -2.73 32.16
C ARG A 144 8.14 -4.07 31.89
N ARG A 145 7.11 -4.10 31.03
CA ARG A 145 6.42 -5.36 30.70
C ARG A 145 7.30 -6.35 29.96
N VAL A 146 8.10 -5.89 29.02
CA VAL A 146 9.10 -6.76 28.35
C VAL A 146 10.11 -7.32 29.35
N ALA A 147 10.55 -6.53 30.33
CA ALA A 147 11.45 -6.98 31.38
C ALA A 147 10.78 -8.00 32.33
N GLU A 148 9.52 -7.80 32.71
CA GLU A 148 8.74 -8.75 33.52
C GLU A 148 8.54 -10.10 32.81
N LEU A 149 8.28 -10.07 31.49
CA LEU A 149 8.14 -11.27 30.68
C LEU A 149 9.47 -12.04 30.59
N GLY A 150 10.60 -11.35 30.56
CA GLY A 150 11.93 -11.96 30.50
C GLY A 150 12.06 -12.95 29.34
N ALA A 151 12.41 -14.21 29.63
CA ALA A 151 12.47 -15.28 28.62
C ALA A 151 11.10 -15.58 27.98
N GLY A 152 10.00 -15.26 28.66
CA GLY A 152 8.62 -15.42 28.18
C GLY A 152 8.22 -14.44 27.07
N VAL A 153 9.08 -13.50 26.68
CA VAL A 153 8.88 -12.65 25.49
C VAL A 153 8.76 -13.48 24.21
N ARG A 154 9.47 -14.61 24.15
CA ARG A 154 9.46 -15.51 22.99
C ARG A 154 8.13 -16.25 22.92
N ASP A 155 7.53 -16.25 21.74
CA ASP A 155 6.25 -16.90 21.42
C ASP A 155 5.05 -16.37 22.23
N ALA A 156 5.23 -15.25 22.96
CA ALA A 156 4.13 -14.61 23.67
C ALA A 156 3.08 -14.06 22.69
N PRO A 157 1.79 -14.18 23.04
CA PRO A 157 0.73 -13.57 22.25
C PRO A 157 0.78 -12.03 22.41
N ALA A 158 0.37 -11.30 21.37
CA ALA A 158 0.38 -9.84 21.37
C ALA A 158 -0.33 -9.20 22.58
N ARG A 159 -1.41 -9.83 23.07
CA ARG A 159 -2.14 -9.38 24.27
C ARG A 159 -1.27 -9.28 25.52
N ALA A 160 -0.20 -10.08 25.62
CA ALA A 160 0.69 -10.10 26.78
C ALA A 160 1.42 -8.76 26.98
N LEU A 161 1.54 -7.94 25.93
CA LEU A 161 2.11 -6.59 26.03
C LEU A 161 1.26 -5.64 26.87
N HIS A 162 -0.03 -5.93 27.07
CA HIS A 162 -1.02 -5.01 27.64
C HIS A 162 -1.62 -5.50 28.97
N GLU A 163 -1.27 -6.72 29.38
CA GLU A 163 -1.80 -7.33 30.60
C GLU A 163 -1.39 -6.52 31.85
N GLY A 164 -2.38 -6.16 32.66
CA GLY A 164 -2.17 -5.45 33.93
C GLY A 164 -2.15 -3.92 33.82
N TRP A 165 -2.52 -3.34 32.67
CA TRP A 165 -2.56 -1.88 32.47
C TRP A 165 -3.97 -1.36 32.22
N ASP A 166 -4.15 -0.07 32.51
CA ASP A 166 -5.25 0.70 31.96
C ASP A 166 -4.89 1.09 30.51
N ILE A 167 -5.63 0.52 29.55
CA ILE A 167 -5.44 0.77 28.12
C ILE A 167 -6.76 1.28 27.56
N ALA A 168 -6.72 2.50 27.02
CA ALA A 168 -7.86 3.07 26.36
C ALA A 168 -8.17 2.32 25.06
N LEU A 169 -9.42 1.89 24.89
CA LEU A 169 -9.89 1.29 23.66
C LEU A 169 -10.45 2.37 22.74
N ARG A 170 -9.91 2.49 21.52
CA ARG A 170 -10.34 3.48 20.52
C ARG A 170 -11.05 2.79 19.37
N PRO A 171 -12.35 3.03 19.20
CA PRO A 171 -13.07 2.55 18.03
C PRO A 171 -12.45 3.12 16.75
N THR A 172 -12.29 2.28 15.74
CA THR A 172 -11.95 2.67 14.38
C THR A 172 -12.71 1.79 13.40
N ALA A 173 -12.98 2.30 12.20
CA ALA A 173 -13.65 1.50 11.18
C ALA A 173 -12.81 0.27 10.82
N VAL A 174 -13.45 -0.89 10.61
CA VAL A 174 -12.81 -2.20 10.33
C VAL A 174 -11.65 -2.10 9.33
N ALA A 175 -11.86 -1.39 8.22
CA ALA A 175 -10.87 -1.27 7.14
C ALA A 175 -9.53 -0.61 7.56
N ALA A 176 -9.47 0.08 8.70
CA ALA A 176 -8.25 0.68 9.21
C ALA A 176 -7.34 -0.30 9.95
N THR A 177 -7.90 -1.37 10.49
CA THR A 177 -7.17 -2.35 11.32
C THR A 177 -6.93 -3.67 10.64
N ASP A 178 -7.66 -3.95 9.57
CA ASP A 178 -7.47 -5.16 8.78
C ASP A 178 -6.08 -5.21 8.17
N ASP A 179 -5.51 -6.42 8.17
CA ASP A 179 -4.25 -6.73 7.51
C ASP A 179 -4.47 -7.51 6.20
N VAL A 180 -3.50 -7.36 5.29
CA VAL A 180 -3.58 -7.97 3.95
C VAL A 180 -3.19 -9.44 3.99
N ASP A 181 -4.03 -10.28 4.61
CA ASP A 181 -3.78 -11.72 4.80
C ASP A 181 -4.05 -12.61 3.57
N THR A 182 -4.80 -12.10 2.58
CA THR A 182 -5.24 -12.85 1.38
C THR A 182 -5.10 -12.05 0.09
N TRP A 183 -5.14 -12.73 -1.07
CA TRP A 183 -5.16 -12.07 -2.39
C TRP A 183 -6.38 -11.16 -2.56
N ASP A 184 -7.52 -11.54 -1.99
CA ASP A 184 -8.75 -10.76 -2.02
C ASP A 184 -8.61 -9.47 -1.20
N HIS A 185 -8.00 -9.53 -0.02
CA HIS A 185 -7.68 -8.33 0.78
C HIS A 185 -6.72 -7.39 0.01
N LEU A 186 -5.72 -7.95 -0.68
CA LEU A 186 -4.81 -7.15 -1.52
C LEU A 186 -5.55 -6.51 -2.70
N GLY A 187 -6.46 -7.25 -3.34
CA GLY A 187 -7.31 -6.77 -4.42
C GLY A 187 -8.20 -5.63 -3.97
N GLU A 188 -8.81 -5.73 -2.79
CA GLU A 188 -9.63 -4.67 -2.20
C GLU A 188 -8.79 -3.43 -1.86
N ALA A 189 -7.63 -3.60 -1.23
CA ALA A 189 -6.72 -2.50 -0.95
C ALA A 189 -6.27 -1.80 -2.25
N ARG A 190 -6.02 -2.55 -3.33
CA ARG A 190 -5.71 -1.99 -4.65
C ARG A 190 -6.89 -1.26 -5.28
N ARG A 191 -8.12 -1.77 -5.18
CA ARG A 191 -9.31 -1.03 -5.66
C ARG A 191 -9.49 0.27 -4.88
N ARG A 192 -9.38 0.22 -3.56
CA ARG A 192 -9.63 1.36 -2.66
C ARG A 192 -8.56 2.45 -2.74
N PHE A 193 -7.29 2.06 -2.73
CA PHE A 193 -6.16 3.00 -2.67
C PHE A 193 -5.40 3.14 -3.99
N GLY A 194 -5.49 2.15 -4.88
CA GLY A 194 -5.04 2.28 -6.26
C GLY A 194 -5.93 3.22 -7.06
N ALA A 195 -7.25 3.23 -6.83
CA ALA A 195 -8.15 4.22 -7.43
C ALA A 195 -7.87 5.66 -6.97
N ARG A 196 -7.22 5.87 -5.82
CA ARG A 196 -6.76 7.20 -5.39
C ARG A 196 -5.59 7.68 -6.25
N LYS A 197 -4.66 6.79 -6.62
CA LYS A 197 -3.65 7.06 -7.65
C LYS A 197 -4.28 7.22 -9.02
N GLU A 198 -5.30 6.44 -9.36
CA GLU A 198 -6.04 6.54 -10.63
C GLU A 198 -6.86 7.84 -10.71
N LYS A 199 -7.34 8.39 -9.58
CA LYS A 199 -8.00 9.71 -9.50
C LYS A 199 -6.98 10.85 -9.57
N THR A 200 -5.82 10.72 -8.91
CA THR A 200 -4.68 11.67 -9.05
C THR A 200 -3.99 11.55 -10.42
N MET A 201 -4.09 10.41 -11.11
CA MET A 201 -3.62 10.19 -12.48
C MET A 201 -4.70 10.54 -13.52
N SER A 202 -5.98 10.46 -13.17
CA SER A 202 -7.13 10.95 -13.96
C SER A 202 -7.25 12.47 -13.87
N GLU A 203 -6.77 13.10 -12.79
CA GLU A 203 -6.44 14.54 -12.79
C GLU A 203 -5.23 14.86 -13.68
N ARG A 204 -4.49 13.83 -14.16
CA ARG A 204 -3.52 13.91 -15.26
C ARG A 204 -4.08 13.31 -16.56
N THR A 205 -5.41 13.26 -16.73
CA THR A 205 -5.96 13.13 -18.09
C THR A 205 -5.52 14.40 -18.80
N LEU A 206 -4.52 14.26 -19.66
CA LEU A 206 -4.08 15.34 -20.53
C LEU A 206 -5.35 15.87 -21.22
N PRO A 207 -5.66 17.16 -21.12
CA PRO A 207 -6.76 17.72 -21.88
C PRO A 207 -6.50 17.43 -23.38
N PRO A 208 -7.51 17.39 -24.26
CA PRO A 208 -7.34 16.97 -25.66
C PRO A 208 -6.14 17.63 -26.36
N GLU A 209 -5.86 18.89 -26.02
CA GLU A 209 -4.74 19.69 -26.52
C GLU A 209 -3.36 19.12 -26.12
N ALA A 210 -3.26 18.53 -24.93
CA ALA A 210 -2.00 17.98 -24.43
C ALA A 210 -1.71 16.55 -24.97
N LEU A 211 -2.72 15.86 -25.51
CA LEU A 211 -2.49 14.65 -26.34
C LEU A 211 -1.94 15.02 -27.71
N GLU A 212 -2.36 16.15 -28.29
CA GLU A 212 -1.80 16.65 -29.54
C GLU A 212 -0.35 17.10 -29.39
N GLU A 213 -0.01 17.78 -28.29
CA GLU A 213 1.37 18.16 -27.98
C GLU A 213 2.27 16.93 -27.81
N TRP A 214 1.80 15.91 -27.09
CA TRP A 214 2.53 14.66 -26.94
C TRP A 214 2.67 13.92 -28.27
N GLY A 215 1.60 13.88 -29.07
CA GLY A 215 1.62 13.32 -30.42
C GLY A 215 2.66 14.01 -31.31
N ARG A 216 2.74 15.35 -31.25
CA ARG A 216 3.76 16.14 -31.95
C ARG A 216 5.17 15.76 -31.53
N ALA A 217 5.43 15.66 -30.22
CA ALA A 217 6.73 15.28 -29.69
C ALA A 217 7.17 13.86 -30.15
N LEU A 218 6.23 12.91 -30.17
CA LEU A 218 6.49 11.56 -30.69
C LEU A 218 6.79 11.57 -32.19
N ARG A 219 6.02 12.32 -32.98
CA ARG A 219 6.23 12.45 -34.43
C ARG A 219 7.62 13.03 -34.74
N GLU A 220 7.99 14.10 -34.05
CA GLU A 220 9.32 14.72 -34.18
C GLU A 220 10.43 13.74 -33.81
N ARG A 221 10.28 13.04 -32.68
CA ARG A 221 11.31 12.13 -32.17
C ARG A 221 11.56 10.93 -33.09
N PHE A 222 10.50 10.40 -33.70
CA PHE A 222 10.56 9.17 -34.49
C PHE A 222 10.48 9.40 -36.00
N GLY A 223 10.41 10.66 -36.46
CA GLY A 223 10.34 11.00 -37.88
C GLY A 223 9.04 10.53 -38.54
N LEU A 224 7.92 10.60 -37.81
CA LEU A 224 6.61 10.15 -38.29
C LEU A 224 5.83 11.31 -38.91
N ALA A 225 5.07 11.02 -39.97
CA ALA A 225 4.06 11.92 -40.50
C ALA A 225 2.84 11.98 -39.57
N GLU A 226 1.97 12.95 -39.83
CA GLU A 226 0.72 13.11 -39.06
C GLU A 226 -0.20 11.88 -39.18
N GLU A 227 -0.29 11.34 -40.39
CA GLU A 227 -1.09 10.16 -40.75
C GLU A 227 -0.56 8.84 -40.16
N ASP A 228 0.71 8.78 -39.79
CA ASP A 228 1.33 7.60 -39.15
C ASP A 228 0.87 7.44 -37.69
N LEU A 229 0.36 8.50 -37.07
CA LEU A 229 -0.11 8.51 -35.68
C LEU A 229 -1.56 8.98 -35.59
N PRO A 230 -2.55 8.14 -35.97
CA PRO A 230 -3.96 8.48 -35.94
C PRO A 230 -4.53 8.36 -34.52
N ILE A 231 -4.26 9.38 -33.68
CA ILE A 231 -4.61 9.39 -32.25
C ILE A 231 -6.11 9.12 -32.04
N GLY A 232 -6.98 9.82 -32.79
CA GLY A 232 -8.44 9.65 -32.66
C GLY A 232 -8.89 8.21 -32.90
N LEU A 233 -8.40 7.59 -33.98
CA LEU A 233 -8.71 6.20 -34.33
C LEU A 233 -8.29 5.21 -33.24
N ILE A 234 -7.11 5.41 -32.64
CA ILE A 234 -6.60 4.56 -31.55
C ILE A 234 -7.43 4.74 -30.27
N LEU A 235 -7.87 5.97 -29.98
CA LEU A 235 -8.73 6.25 -28.83
C LEU A 235 -10.14 5.69 -29.00
N ASP A 236 -10.68 5.72 -30.22
CA ASP A 236 -11.97 5.11 -30.54
C ASP A 236 -11.89 3.58 -30.43
N LEU A 237 -10.84 2.94 -30.97
CA LEU A 237 -10.58 1.51 -30.75
C LEU A 237 -10.54 1.16 -29.26
N ALA A 238 -9.80 1.94 -28.46
CA ALA A 238 -9.69 1.72 -27.02
C ALA A 238 -11.06 1.83 -26.32
N ARG A 239 -11.90 2.78 -26.74
CA ARG A 239 -13.27 2.95 -26.24
C ARG A 239 -14.14 1.75 -26.59
N ASP A 240 -14.12 1.31 -27.84
CA ASP A 240 -14.98 0.23 -28.33
C ASP A 240 -14.61 -1.10 -27.68
N VAL A 241 -13.32 -1.41 -27.56
CA VAL A 241 -12.84 -2.61 -26.85
C VAL A 241 -13.19 -2.56 -25.36
N ALA A 242 -13.06 -1.39 -24.72
CA ALA A 242 -13.40 -1.24 -23.32
C ALA A 242 -14.90 -1.49 -23.04
N ASN A 243 -15.75 -1.17 -24.01
CA ASN A 243 -17.21 -1.33 -23.93
C ASN A 243 -17.68 -2.73 -24.35
N GLY A 244 -17.12 -3.28 -25.44
CA GLY A 244 -17.53 -4.56 -26.02
C GLY A 244 -16.86 -5.79 -25.41
N VAL A 245 -15.65 -5.66 -24.87
CA VAL A 245 -14.88 -6.79 -24.30
C VAL A 245 -14.71 -6.61 -22.79
N ALA A 246 -13.82 -5.70 -22.38
CA ALA A 246 -13.57 -5.32 -21.00
C ALA A 246 -12.63 -4.11 -20.95
N ARG A 247 -12.79 -3.23 -19.96
CA ARG A 247 -11.89 -2.06 -19.78
C ARG A 247 -10.38 -2.40 -19.78
N PRO A 248 -9.89 -3.48 -19.13
CA PRO A 248 -8.48 -3.84 -19.17
C PRO A 248 -7.97 -4.29 -20.55
N ALA A 249 -8.84 -4.55 -21.52
CA ALA A 249 -8.46 -5.04 -22.84
C ALA A 249 -8.00 -3.94 -23.80
N ALA A 250 -8.43 -2.70 -23.59
CA ALA A 250 -8.09 -1.55 -24.43
C ALA A 250 -6.58 -1.37 -24.73
N PRO A 251 -5.66 -1.36 -23.73
CA PRO A 251 -4.25 -1.09 -24.01
C PRO A 251 -3.56 -2.20 -24.82
N PHE A 252 -3.88 -3.48 -24.57
CA PHE A 252 -3.25 -4.55 -25.34
C PHE A 252 -3.86 -4.69 -26.74
N SER A 253 -5.14 -4.37 -26.92
CA SER A 253 -5.75 -4.32 -28.26
C SER A 253 -5.15 -3.23 -29.14
N ALA A 254 -4.87 -2.04 -28.59
CA ALA A 254 -4.15 -0.99 -29.30
C ALA A 254 -2.73 -1.41 -29.68
N TYR A 255 -2.01 -2.11 -28.79
CA TYR A 255 -0.70 -2.69 -29.10
C TYR A 255 -0.80 -3.74 -30.22
N VAL A 256 -1.79 -4.62 -30.19
CA VAL A 256 -2.03 -5.63 -31.24
C VAL A 256 -2.32 -4.97 -32.59
N ALA A 257 -3.12 -3.90 -32.62
CA ALA A 257 -3.37 -3.14 -33.85
C ALA A 257 -2.07 -2.64 -34.48
N GLY A 258 -1.20 -2.02 -33.67
CA GLY A 258 0.12 -1.56 -34.11
C GLY A 258 1.04 -2.71 -34.56
N LEU A 259 1.02 -3.84 -33.84
CA LEU A 259 1.84 -5.01 -34.19
C LEU A 259 1.38 -5.65 -35.52
N VAL A 260 0.08 -5.77 -35.75
CA VAL A 260 -0.50 -6.30 -36.98
C VAL A 260 -0.18 -5.38 -38.15
N ALA A 261 -0.42 -4.07 -38.00
CA ALA A 261 -0.09 -3.09 -39.03
C ALA A 261 1.42 -3.07 -39.36
N GLY A 262 2.27 -3.09 -38.33
CA GLY A 262 3.74 -3.14 -38.50
C GLY A 262 4.23 -4.40 -39.23
N ARG A 263 3.57 -5.54 -39.02
CA ARG A 263 3.87 -6.78 -39.78
C ARG A 263 3.40 -6.74 -41.23
N ALA A 264 2.38 -5.93 -41.54
CA ALA A 264 1.86 -5.77 -42.89
C ALA A 264 2.68 -4.78 -43.74
N GLY A 265 3.53 -3.96 -43.12
CA GLY A 265 4.32 -2.91 -43.80
C GLY A 265 4.26 -1.55 -43.12
N GLY A 266 3.39 -1.39 -42.11
CA GLY A 266 3.29 -0.18 -41.28
C GLY A 266 2.61 1.01 -41.94
N SER A 267 1.88 0.85 -43.05
CA SER A 267 1.21 1.97 -43.69
C SER A 267 0.01 2.47 -42.87
N PRO A 268 -0.39 3.76 -42.98
CA PRO A 268 -1.58 4.28 -42.33
C PRO A 268 -2.88 3.52 -42.68
N GLU A 269 -2.96 2.95 -43.89
CA GLU A 269 -4.06 2.10 -44.31
C GLU A 269 -4.08 0.78 -43.55
N GLN A 270 -2.92 0.15 -43.36
CA GLN A 270 -2.80 -1.09 -42.59
C GLN A 270 -3.10 -0.90 -41.11
N VAL A 271 -2.83 0.29 -40.56
CA VAL A 271 -3.29 0.68 -39.22
C VAL A 271 -4.82 0.73 -39.17
N ARG A 272 -5.47 1.35 -40.17
CA ARG A 272 -6.94 1.41 -40.25
C ARG A 272 -7.56 0.02 -40.38
N ASP A 273 -7.00 -0.84 -41.22
CA ASP A 273 -7.49 -2.21 -41.41
C ASP A 273 -7.36 -3.05 -40.13
N ALA A 274 -6.22 -2.93 -39.44
CA ALA A 274 -6.00 -3.63 -38.18
C ALA A 274 -6.96 -3.15 -37.08
N VAL A 275 -7.17 -1.83 -36.97
CA VAL A 275 -8.14 -1.25 -36.03
C VAL A 275 -9.55 -1.76 -36.35
N ALA A 276 -9.99 -1.67 -37.61
CA ALA A 276 -11.32 -2.11 -38.02
C ALA A 276 -11.56 -3.59 -37.70
N ALA A 277 -10.59 -4.47 -38.00
CA ALA A 277 -10.69 -5.89 -37.70
C ALA A 277 -10.84 -6.17 -36.19
N ILE A 278 -10.12 -5.45 -35.34
CA ILE A 278 -10.20 -5.62 -33.89
C ILE A 278 -11.51 -5.06 -33.35
N THR A 279 -11.98 -3.92 -33.86
CA THR A 279 -13.29 -3.36 -33.47
C THR A 279 -14.42 -4.32 -33.82
N THR A 280 -14.45 -4.89 -35.04
CA THR A 280 -15.44 -5.90 -35.42
C THR A 280 -15.37 -7.15 -34.53
N LEU A 281 -14.16 -7.60 -34.17
CA LEU A 281 -14.00 -8.72 -33.24
C LEU A 281 -14.55 -8.39 -31.83
N ALA A 282 -14.35 -7.16 -31.37
CA ALA A 282 -14.85 -6.69 -30.08
C ALA A 282 -16.38 -6.56 -30.06
N GLU A 283 -17.00 -6.12 -31.15
CA GLU A 283 -18.46 -6.02 -31.29
C GLU A 283 -19.15 -7.39 -31.25
N GLY A 284 -18.51 -8.43 -31.77
CA GLY A 284 -19.01 -9.80 -31.79
C GLY A 284 -18.58 -10.66 -30.59
N TRP A 285 -18.03 -10.05 -29.52
CA TRP A 285 -17.41 -10.81 -28.42
C TRP A 285 -18.44 -11.30 -27.39
N ASP A 286 -18.83 -12.58 -27.47
CA ASP A 286 -19.78 -13.23 -26.54
C ASP A 286 -19.17 -13.70 -25.20
N GLY A 287 -17.93 -13.32 -24.89
CA GLY A 287 -17.34 -13.53 -23.55
C GLY A 287 -17.18 -14.99 -23.07
N ARG A 288 -17.10 -15.97 -23.99
CA ARG A 288 -16.86 -17.39 -23.66
C ARG A 288 -15.41 -17.71 -23.36
#